data_AF-A0A9W9ZK19-F1
#
_entry.id   AF-A0A9W9ZK19-F1
#
_cell.length_a   1.000
_cell.length_b   1.000
_cell.length_c   1.000
_cell.angle_alpha   90.00
_cell.angle_beta   90.00
_cell.angle_gamma   90.00
#
_symmetry.space_group_name_H-M   'P 1'
#
loop_
_entity.id
_entity.type
_entity.pdbx_description
1 polymer ?
#
loop_
_entity_poly.entity_id
_entity_poly.type
_entity_poly.pdbx_seq_one_letter_code
_entity_poly.pdbx_strand_id
1 'polypeptide(L)'
;MASMEAEVKALVLKNPSYQIWVTGHSLGGAMASLASTWLGYYNIALRKNIILYTFGMPRVDGARGTTDVTCQAPLQRTLAAERKNIVEKSHCADELSRYDPALSYKMLLLSAVAYDPVHPQECLDNSLPYAEFQLQTVVTKNCDFADHGCSGYVAVSRALKAIVVAFRGSLDLIKHSPNS
;
A
#
# COMPACT_ATOMS: atom_id res chain seq x y z
N MET A 1 11.92 -1.44 9.25
CA MET A 1 11.50 -2.32 8.14
C MET A 1 11.79 -3.80 8.37
N ALA A 2 12.83 -4.20 9.12
CA ALA A 2 13.21 -5.62 9.28
C ALA A 2 12.07 -6.58 9.74
N SER A 3 11.15 -6.12 10.59
CA SER A 3 10.07 -6.98 11.11
C SER A 3 8.97 -7.29 10.07
N MET A 4 8.50 -6.31 9.29
CA MET A 4 7.47 -6.56 8.26
C MET A 4 8.03 -7.34 7.07
N GLU A 5 9.27 -7.05 6.68
CA GLU A 5 9.94 -7.75 5.59
C GLU A 5 10.05 -9.26 5.87
N ALA A 6 10.49 -9.63 7.08
CA ALA A 6 10.62 -11.03 7.47
C ALA A 6 9.26 -11.75 7.44
N GLU A 7 8.22 -11.09 7.94
CA GLU A 7 6.86 -11.63 7.97
C GLU A 7 6.30 -11.84 6.56
N VAL A 8 6.42 -10.84 5.68
CA VAL A 8 5.95 -10.97 4.29
C VAL A 8 6.69 -12.09 3.57
N LYS A 9 8.02 -12.19 3.72
CA LYS A 9 8.78 -13.30 3.13
C LYS A 9 8.30 -14.65 3.63
N ALA A 10 8.09 -14.80 4.94
CA ALA A 10 7.59 -16.05 5.52
C ALA A 10 6.19 -16.42 4.98
N LEU A 11 5.29 -15.46 4.89
CA LEU A 11 3.93 -15.67 4.39
C LEU A 11 3.90 -16.03 2.90
N VAL A 12 4.75 -15.40 2.08
CA VAL A 12 4.84 -15.69 0.64
C VAL A 12 5.45 -17.07 0.38
N LEU A 13 6.49 -17.45 1.14
CA LEU A 13 7.05 -18.80 1.07
C LEU A 13 6.02 -19.87 1.45
N LYS A 14 5.20 -19.59 2.47
CA LYS A 14 4.13 -20.50 2.91
C LYS A 14 2.95 -20.54 1.94
N ASN A 15 2.68 -19.45 1.22
CA ASN A 15 1.52 -19.28 0.35
C ASN A 15 1.90 -18.68 -1.02
N PRO A 16 2.62 -19.41 -1.89
CA PRO A 16 3.13 -18.87 -3.15
C PRO A 16 2.05 -18.49 -4.17
N SER A 17 0.81 -18.97 -3.98
CA SER A 17 -0.35 -18.67 -4.81
C SER A 17 -1.13 -17.42 -4.38
N TYR A 18 -0.76 -16.79 -3.25
CA TYR A 18 -1.49 -15.64 -2.73
C TYR A 18 -1.08 -14.35 -3.44
N GLN A 19 -2.03 -13.44 -3.56
CA GLN A 19 -1.77 -12.09 -4.05
C GLN A 19 -1.22 -11.23 -2.91
N ILE A 20 -0.30 -10.31 -3.23
CA ILE A 20 0.16 -9.30 -2.28
C ILE A 20 -0.55 -7.99 -2.57
N TRP A 21 -1.29 -7.51 -1.58
CA TRP A 21 -2.05 -6.27 -1.63
C TRP A 21 -1.32 -5.21 -0.84
N VAL A 22 -0.83 -4.19 -1.53
CA VAL A 22 -0.08 -3.09 -0.91
C VAL A 22 -0.93 -1.84 -0.96
N THR A 23 -1.14 -1.18 0.17
CA THR A 23 -1.99 0.00 0.23
C THR A 23 -1.57 1.03 1.27
N GLY A 24 -2.00 2.28 1.07
CA GLY A 24 -1.83 3.33 2.06
C GLY A 24 -2.47 4.64 1.64
N HIS A 25 -2.74 5.48 2.63
CA HIS A 25 -3.35 6.80 2.45
C HIS A 25 -2.34 7.92 2.73
N SER A 26 -2.38 9.01 1.95
CA SER A 26 -1.48 10.17 2.03
C SER A 26 0.00 9.73 1.96
N LEU A 27 0.83 10.06 2.96
CA LEU A 27 2.21 9.57 3.08
C LEU A 27 2.28 8.02 3.07
N GLY A 28 1.26 7.34 3.59
CA GLY A 28 1.13 5.89 3.51
C GLY A 28 1.11 5.37 2.08
N GLY A 29 0.58 6.15 1.12
CA GLY A 29 0.64 5.84 -0.30
C GLY A 29 2.07 5.82 -0.84
N ALA A 30 2.91 6.77 -0.43
CA ALA A 30 4.33 6.79 -0.82
C ALA A 30 5.09 5.56 -0.31
N MET A 31 4.86 5.18 0.95
CA MET A 31 5.44 3.97 1.53
C MET A 31 4.95 2.71 0.84
N ALA A 32 3.66 2.64 0.50
CA ALA A 32 3.07 1.54 -0.25
C ALA A 32 3.72 1.38 -1.64
N SER A 33 3.95 2.47 -2.37
CA SER A 33 4.62 2.43 -3.68
C SER A 33 6.07 1.93 -3.60
N LEU A 34 6.81 2.37 -2.57
CA LEU A 34 8.18 1.89 -2.32
C LEU A 34 8.20 0.41 -1.93
N ALA A 35 7.29 -0.02 -1.06
CA ALA A 35 7.17 -1.41 -0.63
C ALA A 35 6.81 -2.34 -1.80
N SER A 36 5.83 -1.95 -2.63
CA SER A 36 5.47 -2.67 -3.87
C SER A 36 6.69 -2.83 -4.79
N THR A 37 7.42 -1.73 -5.01
CA THR A 37 8.65 -1.74 -5.81
C THR A 37 9.70 -2.69 -5.26
N TRP A 38 9.93 -2.64 -3.95
CA TRP A 38 10.91 -3.48 -3.27
C TRP A 38 10.54 -4.97 -3.39
N LEU A 39 9.27 -5.33 -3.21
CA LEU A 39 8.78 -6.70 -3.36
C LEU A 39 9.02 -7.26 -4.77
N GLY A 40 8.75 -6.45 -5.80
CA GLY A 40 8.95 -6.83 -7.20
C GLY A 40 10.42 -6.78 -7.66
N TYR A 41 11.25 -5.94 -7.05
CA TYR A 41 12.68 -5.82 -7.37
C TYR A 41 13.48 -6.99 -6.82
N TYR A 42 13.23 -7.39 -5.57
CA TYR A 42 13.90 -8.52 -4.93
C TYR A 42 13.25 -9.88 -5.25
N ASN A 43 12.30 -9.93 -6.20
CA ASN A 43 11.56 -11.14 -6.59
C ASN A 43 10.95 -11.90 -5.41
N ILE A 44 10.47 -11.17 -4.40
CA ILE A 44 9.81 -11.77 -3.23
C ILE A 44 8.47 -12.38 -3.66
N ALA A 45 7.77 -11.70 -4.56
CA ALA A 45 6.64 -12.25 -5.29
C ALA A 45 6.74 -11.89 -6.77
N LEU A 46 6.09 -12.69 -7.61
CA LEU A 46 5.91 -12.37 -9.02
C LEU A 46 5.21 -11.02 -9.15
N ARG A 47 5.70 -10.14 -10.04
CA ARG A 47 5.15 -8.80 -10.27
C ARG A 47 3.64 -8.83 -10.53
N LYS A 48 3.15 -9.82 -11.28
CA LYS A 48 1.72 -10.04 -11.55
C LYS A 48 0.86 -10.36 -10.31
N ASN A 49 1.47 -10.82 -9.22
CA ASN A 49 0.79 -11.13 -7.97
C ASN A 49 0.79 -9.93 -7.01
N ILE A 50 1.50 -8.83 -7.34
CA ILE A 50 1.59 -7.63 -6.51
C ILE A 50 0.58 -6.61 -7.04
N ILE A 51 -0.36 -6.22 -6.18
CA ILE A 51 -1.40 -5.23 -6.46
C ILE A 51 -1.19 -4.04 -5.53
N LEU A 52 -1.07 -2.84 -6.10
CA LEU A 52 -0.89 -1.60 -5.37
C LEU A 52 -2.09 -0.67 -5.55
N TYR A 53 -2.65 -0.20 -4.45
CA TYR A 53 -3.69 0.84 -4.40
C TYR A 53 -3.27 1.91 -3.39
N THR A 54 -2.98 3.12 -3.85
CA THR A 54 -2.69 4.28 -3.00
C THR A 54 -3.85 5.27 -3.01
N PHE A 55 -4.04 6.00 -1.92
CA PHE A 55 -5.12 6.98 -1.78
C PHE A 55 -4.55 8.32 -1.31
N GLY A 56 -4.98 9.43 -1.91
CA GLY A 56 -4.60 10.77 -1.43
C GLY A 56 -3.18 11.22 -1.79
N MET A 57 -2.59 10.64 -2.84
CA MET A 57 -1.37 11.19 -3.45
C MET A 57 -1.78 12.28 -4.45
N PRO A 58 -1.44 13.57 -4.25
CA PRO A 58 -1.67 14.57 -5.28
C PRO A 58 -0.67 14.35 -6.43
N ARG A 59 -1.15 14.35 -7.68
CA ARG A 59 -0.26 14.53 -8.83
C ARG A 59 0.15 15.99 -8.92
N VAL A 60 1.45 16.23 -9.12
CA VAL A 60 1.99 17.55 -9.49
C VAL A 60 1.83 17.73 -11.01
N ASP A 61 0.60 17.60 -11.52
CA ASP A 61 0.20 18.10 -12.81
C ASP A 61 -1.27 18.58 -12.74
N GLY A 62 -1.48 19.85 -13.08
CA GLY A 62 -2.72 20.58 -12.80
C GLY A 62 -3.92 20.13 -13.63
N ALA A 63 -4.53 19.01 -13.28
CA ALA A 63 -5.84 18.61 -13.81
C ALA A 63 -6.72 17.99 -12.70
N ARG A 64 -7.62 18.85 -12.19
CA ARG A 64 -8.93 18.60 -11.54
C ARG A 64 -9.08 17.33 -10.68
N GLY A 65 -9.35 17.57 -9.39
CA GLY A 65 -9.56 16.58 -8.33
C GLY A 65 -10.47 15.41 -8.71
N THR A 66 -9.82 14.28 -9.01
CA THR A 66 -10.37 12.95 -8.87
C THR A 66 -9.60 12.28 -7.74
N THR A 67 -10.27 11.45 -6.95
CA THR A 67 -9.61 10.54 -6.00
C THR A 67 -8.61 9.68 -6.79
N ASP A 68 -7.32 10.04 -6.80
CA ASP A 68 -6.29 9.37 -7.58
C ASP A 68 -5.97 8.04 -6.90
N VAL A 69 -6.60 6.98 -7.38
CA VAL A 69 -6.16 5.61 -7.14
C VAL A 69 -5.08 5.32 -8.17
N THR A 70 -3.83 5.64 -7.85
CA THR A 70 -2.74 5.39 -8.79
C THR A 70 -2.44 3.89 -8.78
N CYS A 71 -2.85 3.16 -9.81
CA CYS A 71 -2.29 1.85 -10.14
C CYS A 71 -0.83 2.03 -10.57
N GLN A 72 0.09 2.20 -9.62
CA GLN A 72 1.52 2.18 -9.92
C GLN A 72 1.94 0.71 -10.00
N ALA A 73 2.28 0.25 -11.21
CA ALA A 73 3.14 -0.92 -11.31
C ALA A 73 4.44 -0.67 -10.52
N PRO A 74 5.01 -1.67 -9.83
CA PRO A 74 6.31 -1.53 -9.19
C PRO A 74 7.34 -1.10 -10.24
N LEU A 75 7.74 0.17 -10.15
CA LEU A 75 8.72 0.89 -10.97
C LEU A 75 9.19 0.12 -12.21
N GLN A 76 8.55 0.37 -13.36
CA GLN A 76 9.32 0.31 -14.58
C GLN A 76 10.19 1.58 -14.59
N ARG A 77 11.50 1.39 -14.42
CA ARG A 77 12.60 2.37 -14.57
C ARG A 77 13.08 3.03 -13.27
N THR A 78 13.99 2.33 -12.60
CA THR A 78 15.22 2.94 -12.09
C THR A 78 15.83 3.84 -13.18
N LEU A 79 16.42 4.97 -12.77
CA LEU A 79 17.15 5.97 -13.58
C LEU A 79 16.36 7.22 -14.00
N ALA A 80 15.98 8.03 -13.00
CA ALA A 80 16.03 9.48 -13.16
C ALA A 80 17.49 9.95 -13.00
N ALA A 81 18.35 9.62 -13.97
CA ALA A 81 19.68 10.22 -14.15
C ALA A 81 20.25 9.76 -15.50
N GLU A 82 19.80 10.39 -16.58
CA GLU A 82 20.63 10.92 -17.67
C GLU A 82 19.72 11.36 -18.81
N ARG A 83 19.94 12.58 -19.30
CA ARG A 83 19.24 13.13 -20.46
C ARG A 83 19.51 12.26 -21.69
N LYS A 84 18.54 11.44 -22.12
CA LYS A 84 18.41 11.09 -23.54
C LYS A 84 16.94 11.17 -23.95
N ASN A 85 16.72 12.07 -24.91
CA ASN A 85 15.51 12.27 -25.67
C ASN A 85 15.03 10.95 -26.31
N ILE A 86 13.73 10.91 -26.62
CA ILE A 86 12.93 9.87 -27.29
C ILE A 86 12.20 8.97 -26.29
N VAL A 87 11.04 9.45 -25.84
CA VAL A 87 9.99 8.63 -25.22
C VAL A 87 9.38 7.78 -26.34
N GLU A 88 9.99 6.64 -26.64
CA GLU A 88 9.29 5.58 -27.39
C GLU A 88 8.13 5.07 -26.53
N LYS A 89 6.97 4.95 -27.21
CA LYS A 89 5.66 4.51 -26.74
C LYS A 89 5.63 3.98 -25.30
N SER A 90 4.88 4.70 -24.47
CA SER A 90 4.46 4.21 -23.16
C SER A 90 3.82 2.83 -23.30
N HIS A 91 4.53 1.80 -22.84
CA HIS A 91 4.01 0.44 -22.62
C HIS A 91 3.02 0.43 -21.44
N CYS A 92 2.03 1.33 -21.44
CA CYS A 92 1.06 1.48 -20.35
C CYS A 92 -0.11 0.50 -20.43
N ALA A 93 -0.13 -0.51 -21.32
CA ALA A 93 -1.38 -1.16 -21.68
C ALA A 93 -1.40 -2.67 -21.97
N ASP A 94 -0.36 -3.48 -21.66
CA ASP A 94 -0.47 -4.92 -21.94
C ASP A 94 -0.44 -5.85 -20.71
N GLU A 95 -0.03 -5.38 -19.53
CA GLU A 95 0.07 -6.27 -18.35
C GLU A 95 -0.24 -5.59 -17.01
N LEU A 96 -0.96 -4.47 -17.00
CA LEU A 96 -1.54 -3.93 -15.75
C LEU A 96 -2.91 -4.57 -15.51
N SER A 97 -3.10 -5.16 -14.33
CA SER A 97 -4.40 -5.55 -13.82
C SER A 97 -5.37 -4.36 -13.94
N ARG A 98 -6.47 -4.54 -14.67
CA ARG A 98 -7.51 -3.53 -14.82
C ARG A 98 -7.95 -3.03 -13.46
N TYR A 99 -8.20 -1.72 -13.36
CA TYR A 99 -8.78 -1.12 -12.18
C TYR A 99 -10.07 -1.84 -11.80
N ASP A 100 -10.18 -2.24 -10.53
CA ASP A 100 -11.36 -2.89 -9.96
C ASP A 100 -11.91 -2.02 -8.81
N PRO A 101 -13.09 -1.39 -8.97
CA PRO A 101 -13.65 -0.53 -7.94
C PRO A 101 -14.00 -1.27 -6.65
N ALA A 102 -14.35 -2.56 -6.71
CA ALA A 102 -14.65 -3.35 -5.51
C ALA A 102 -13.37 -3.66 -4.73
N LEU A 103 -12.28 -3.97 -5.43
CA LEU A 103 -10.96 -4.14 -4.81
C LEU A 103 -10.43 -2.82 -4.26
N SER A 104 -10.59 -1.73 -5.00
CA SER A 104 -10.24 -0.37 -4.57
C SER A 104 -10.89 -0.02 -3.23
N TYR A 105 -12.19 -0.25 -3.10
CA TYR A 105 -12.92 0.00 -1.85
C TYR A 105 -12.39 -0.82 -0.67
N LYS A 106 -12.06 -2.11 -0.89
CA LYS A 106 -11.42 -2.95 0.14
C LYS A 106 -10.05 -2.41 0.54
N MET A 107 -9.23 -2.00 -0.42
CA MET A 107 -7.91 -1.42 -0.18
C MET A 107 -8.00 -0.11 0.62
N LEU A 108 -9.02 0.71 0.35
CA LEU A 108 -9.28 1.92 1.11
C LEU A 108 -9.58 1.59 2.59
N LEU A 109 -10.47 0.63 2.84
CA LEU A 109 -10.79 0.17 4.20
C LEU A 109 -9.55 -0.40 4.91
N LEU A 110 -8.75 -1.21 4.21
CA LEU A 110 -7.48 -1.73 4.74
C LEU A 110 -6.50 -0.60 5.08
N SER A 111 -6.43 0.46 4.27
CA SER A 111 -5.60 1.62 4.61
C SER A 111 -6.09 2.34 5.87
N ALA A 112 -7.40 2.37 6.11
CA ALA A 112 -8.00 3.00 7.28
C ALA A 112 -7.73 2.23 8.58
N VAL A 113 -7.69 0.89 8.53
CA VAL A 113 -7.31 0.04 9.68
C VAL A 113 -5.95 0.44 10.24
N ALA A 114 -4.99 0.82 9.39
CA ALA A 114 -3.66 1.21 9.84
C ALA A 114 -3.68 2.48 10.74
N TYR A 115 -4.79 3.21 10.78
CA TYR A 115 -5.00 4.37 11.66
C TYR A 115 -5.48 4.03 13.06
N ASP A 116 -5.92 2.81 13.35
CA ASP A 116 -6.27 2.34 14.69
C ASP A 116 -5.06 1.65 15.36
N PRO A 117 -4.36 2.33 16.30
CA PRO A 117 -3.20 1.73 16.97
C PRO A 117 -3.59 0.77 18.10
N VAL A 118 -4.87 0.72 18.51
CA VAL A 118 -5.32 0.01 19.71
C VAL A 118 -5.93 -1.34 19.33
N HIS A 119 -6.81 -1.39 18.33
CA HIS A 119 -7.54 -2.61 17.96
C HIS A 119 -7.58 -2.87 16.43
N PRO A 120 -6.43 -2.97 15.75
CA PRO A 120 -6.38 -3.17 14.31
C PRO A 120 -7.07 -4.48 13.84
N GLN A 121 -7.02 -5.55 14.64
CA GLN A 121 -7.72 -6.80 14.32
C GLN A 121 -9.24 -6.63 14.35
N GLU A 122 -9.77 -5.99 15.40
CA GLU A 122 -11.21 -5.70 15.50
C GLU A 122 -11.65 -4.77 14.37
N CYS A 123 -10.83 -3.78 14.01
CA CYS A 123 -11.10 -2.90 12.88
C CYS A 123 -11.13 -3.67 11.54
N LEU A 124 -10.25 -4.66 11.35
CA LEU A 124 -10.28 -5.55 10.18
C LEU A 124 -11.58 -6.36 10.13
N ASP A 125 -11.96 -6.96 11.25
CA ASP A 125 -13.14 -7.82 11.35
C ASP A 125 -14.43 -7.01 11.13
N ASN A 126 -14.48 -5.78 11.65
CA ASN A 126 -15.61 -4.88 11.45
C ASN A 126 -15.69 -4.32 10.02
N SER A 127 -14.54 -3.99 9.42
CA SER A 127 -14.49 -3.39 8.08
C SER A 127 -14.72 -4.42 6.97
N LEU A 128 -14.22 -5.64 7.16
CA LEU A 128 -14.19 -6.70 6.15
C LEU A 128 -14.52 -8.07 6.78
N PRO A 129 -15.73 -8.26 7.34
CA PRO A 129 -16.07 -9.44 8.13
C PRO A 129 -15.97 -10.76 7.35
N TYR A 130 -16.30 -10.74 6.06
CA TYR A 130 -16.25 -11.92 5.19
C TYR A 130 -14.84 -12.21 4.64
N ALA A 131 -13.88 -11.33 4.90
CA ALA A 131 -12.53 -11.49 4.36
C ALA A 131 -11.62 -12.31 5.27
N GLU A 132 -11.99 -12.59 6.52
CA GLU A 132 -11.21 -13.41 7.46
C GLU A 132 -9.73 -13.00 7.55
N PHE A 133 -9.48 -11.69 7.68
CA PHE A 133 -8.12 -11.19 7.82
C PHE A 133 -7.55 -11.53 9.19
N GLN A 134 -6.37 -12.13 9.20
CA GLN A 134 -5.61 -12.42 10.41
C GLN A 134 -4.37 -11.53 10.45
N LEU A 135 -4.33 -10.62 11.41
CA LEU A 135 -3.20 -9.75 11.68
C LEU A 135 -1.98 -10.59 12.07
N GLN A 136 -0.84 -10.33 11.43
CA GLN A 136 0.41 -11.04 11.69
C GLN A 136 1.39 -10.14 12.44
N THR A 137 1.55 -8.89 12.00
CA THR A 137 2.42 -7.93 12.66
C THR A 137 1.93 -6.51 12.47
N VAL A 138 2.23 -5.65 13.45
CA VAL A 138 2.04 -4.20 13.41
C VAL A 138 3.38 -3.56 13.76
N VAL A 139 3.82 -2.60 12.95
CA VAL A 139 5.06 -1.88 13.16
C VAL A 139 4.76 -0.39 13.18
N THR A 140 5.00 0.21 14.33
CA THR A 140 4.95 1.67 14.52
C THR A 140 6.37 2.21 14.64
N LYS A 141 6.67 3.27 13.89
CA LYS A 141 7.95 3.98 13.92
C LYS A 141 7.71 5.48 13.86
N ASN A 142 8.57 6.25 14.52
CA ASN A 142 8.55 7.70 14.42
C ASN A 142 9.05 8.07 13.02
N CYS A 143 8.21 8.75 12.24
CA CYS A 143 8.51 9.10 10.85
C CYS A 143 8.79 10.59 10.64
N ASP A 144 8.36 11.43 11.58
CA ASP A 144 8.53 12.87 11.49
C ASP A 144 9.38 13.42 12.64
N PHE A 145 9.99 14.57 12.38
CA PHE A 145 10.81 15.33 13.34
C PHE A 145 10.02 15.87 14.55
N ALA A 146 8.71 15.65 14.60
CA ALA A 146 7.77 16.09 15.65
C ALA A 146 7.17 14.93 16.47
N ASP A 147 7.80 13.74 16.48
CA ASP A 147 7.36 12.54 17.23
C ASP A 147 6.00 11.95 16.78
N HIS A 148 5.59 12.21 15.54
CA HIS A 148 4.44 11.52 14.94
C HIS A 148 4.85 10.14 14.41
N GLY A 149 4.17 9.11 14.93
CA GLY A 149 4.38 7.73 14.50
C GLY A 149 3.67 7.43 13.18
N CYS A 150 4.39 6.93 12.17
CA CYS A 150 3.77 6.11 11.14
C CYS A 150 3.55 4.71 11.69
N SER A 151 2.53 4.04 11.16
CA SER A 151 2.33 2.63 11.42
C SER A 151 2.08 1.89 10.12
N GLY A 152 2.50 0.64 10.07
CA GLY A 152 2.09 -0.29 9.04
C GLY A 152 1.80 -1.65 9.64
N TYR A 153 0.98 -2.44 8.97
CA TYR A 153 0.68 -3.80 9.42
C TYR A 153 0.72 -4.79 8.26
N VAL A 154 0.88 -6.07 8.62
CA VAL A 154 0.73 -7.20 7.71
C VAL A 154 -0.43 -8.06 8.19
N ALA A 155 -1.35 -8.39 7.29
CA ALA A 155 -2.44 -9.30 7.56
C ALA A 155 -2.57 -10.32 6.43
N VAL A 156 -3.10 -11.50 6.72
CA VAL A 156 -3.35 -12.55 5.73
C VAL A 156 -4.81 -12.93 5.72
N SER A 157 -5.40 -13.03 4.53
CA SER A 157 -6.73 -13.57 4.31
C SER A 157 -6.63 -14.88 3.55
N ARG A 158 -7.16 -15.95 4.15
CA ARG A 158 -7.27 -17.25 3.48
C ARG A 158 -8.44 -17.25 2.50
N ALA A 159 -9.56 -16.64 2.87
CA ALA A 159 -10.75 -16.52 2.05
C ALA A 159 -10.47 -15.81 0.71
N LEU A 160 -9.66 -14.75 0.73
CA LEU A 160 -9.31 -13.96 -0.44
C LEU A 160 -7.97 -14.38 -1.09
N LYS A 161 -7.26 -15.34 -0.48
CA LYS A 161 -5.89 -15.73 -0.85
C LYS A 161 -4.99 -14.50 -1.03
N ALA A 162 -4.99 -13.63 -0.03
CA ALA A 162 -4.32 -12.33 -0.08
C ALA A 162 -3.45 -12.09 1.16
N ILE A 163 -2.27 -11.51 0.95
CA ILE A 163 -1.39 -10.97 1.98
C ILE A 163 -1.44 -9.45 1.84
N VAL A 164 -1.95 -8.76 2.85
CA VAL A 164 -2.05 -7.30 2.87
C VAL A 164 -0.85 -6.71 3.59
N VAL A 165 -0.25 -5.69 2.98
CA VAL A 165 0.73 -4.78 3.58
C VAL A 165 0.15 -3.37 3.49
N ALA A 166 -0.32 -2.86 4.62
CA ALA A 166 -0.99 -1.57 4.68
C ALA A 166 -0.17 -0.58 5.49
N PHE A 167 -0.13 0.66 5.01
CA PHE A 167 0.62 1.75 5.62
C PHE A 167 -0.28 2.94 5.93
N ARG A 168 -0.18 3.45 7.15
CA ARG A 168 -0.72 4.75 7.55
C ARG A 168 0.38 5.81 7.48
N GLY A 169 0.03 6.99 6.95
CA GLY A 169 0.87 8.19 6.99
C GLY A 169 0.84 8.95 8.33
N SER A 170 1.45 10.12 8.35
CA SER A 170 1.51 11.03 9.51
C SER A 170 0.14 11.60 9.88
N LEU A 171 -0.12 11.80 11.17
CA LEU A 171 -1.40 12.31 11.70
C LEU A 171 -1.57 13.84 11.57
N ASP A 172 -0.66 14.55 10.91
CA ASP A 172 -0.66 16.03 10.83
C ASP A 172 -1.85 16.64 10.09
N LEU A 173 -2.62 15.86 9.35
CA LEU A 173 -3.82 16.35 8.67
C LEU A 173 -5.09 16.42 9.55
N ILE A 174 -5.03 15.94 10.80
CA ILE A 174 -6.21 15.93 11.71
C ILE A 174 -6.06 16.91 12.88
N LYS A 175 -4.87 17.47 13.14
CA LYS A 175 -4.63 18.37 14.29
C LYS A 175 -4.74 19.88 14.06
N HIS A 176 -5.25 20.31 12.90
CA HIS A 176 -5.69 21.71 12.72
C HIS A 176 -7.15 21.81 12.27
N SER A 177 -8.08 21.34 13.13
CA SER A 177 -9.33 22.06 13.29
C SER A 177 -9.21 22.87 14.58
N PRO A 178 -9.06 24.21 14.51
CA PRO A 178 -9.17 25.05 15.69
C PRO A 178 -10.64 25.04 16.10
N ASN A 179 -10.99 24.25 17.11
CA ASN A 179 -12.09 24.58 18.00
C ASN A 179 -11.47 25.44 19.11
N SER A 180 -12.01 26.54 19.60
CA SER A 180 -13.13 27.43 19.29
C SER A 180 -13.01 28.55 20.33
#